data_AF-A0A7S3HRK5-F1
#
_entry.id   AF-A0A7S3HRK5-F1
#
_cell.length_a   1.000
_cell.length_b   1.000
_cell.length_c   1.000
_cell.angle_alpha   90.00
_cell.angle_beta   90.00
_cell.angle_gamma   90.00
#
_symmetry.space_group_name_H-M   'P 1'
#
loop_
_entity.id
_entity.type
_entity.pdbx_description
1 polymer ?
#
loop_
_entity_poly.entity_id
_entity_poly.type
_entity_poly.pdbx_seq_one_letter_code
_entity_poly.pdbx_strand_id
1 'polypeptide(L)'
;DNRFGELSSLAQSVQSDLEKVTLSLCESLRIATNADNLALAGGVALNSVMNGKIRQQSGFKKVFVPSAPGDEGIALGCALYGLQRWREKHNQSAKLSTHLHTAQPTASTTPATPASAIAMPFVHESFSAYQGRHQPAVEIDIALLDADPWIDIETFASEEALLADAVHSIATGKVVAWFQGRSEFGQRALGARSILADPRNVTLRGLINEKVKEREWYRPLAPSVLDEYVGEWFVELKNGENASPYMSLT
;
A
#
# COMPACT_ATOMS: atom_id res chain seq x y z
N ASP A 1 -13.80 30.96 -4.23
CA ASP A 1 -12.61 31.80 -4.03
C ASP A 1 -11.79 31.77 -5.32
N ASN A 2 -11.55 32.92 -5.94
CA ASN A 2 -10.86 33.02 -7.24
C ASN A 2 -9.43 32.47 -7.18
N ARG A 3 -8.78 32.62 -6.02
CA ARG A 3 -7.39 32.16 -5.79
C ARG A 3 -7.23 30.65 -5.88
N PHE A 4 -8.24 29.88 -5.42
CA PHE A 4 -8.22 28.42 -5.54
C PHE A 4 -8.24 27.98 -7.01
N GLY A 5 -9.02 28.65 -7.86
CA GLY A 5 -9.07 28.38 -9.29
C GLY A 5 -7.72 28.59 -9.99
N GLU A 6 -7.03 29.69 -9.68
CA GLU A 6 -5.71 29.98 -10.23
C GLU A 6 -4.65 28.96 -9.79
N LEU A 7 -4.59 28.65 -8.49
CA LEU A 7 -3.62 27.68 -7.96
C LEU A 7 -3.90 26.25 -8.43
N SER A 8 -5.17 25.84 -8.54
CA SER A 8 -5.52 24.53 -9.07
C SER A 8 -5.18 24.40 -10.55
N SER A 9 -5.32 25.47 -11.34
CA SER A 9 -4.90 25.52 -12.75
C SER A 9 -3.39 25.38 -12.90
N LEU A 10 -2.61 26.06 -12.04
CA LEU A 10 -1.16 25.90 -11.99
C LEU A 10 -0.75 24.48 -11.61
N ALA A 11 -1.38 23.90 -10.57
CA ALA A 11 -1.12 22.53 -10.13
C ALA A 11 -1.42 21.51 -11.24
N GLN A 12 -2.53 21.70 -11.96
CA GLN A 12 -2.89 20.87 -13.11
C GLN A 12 -1.86 20.98 -14.25
N SER A 13 -1.35 22.18 -14.53
CA SER A 13 -0.35 22.40 -15.58
C SER A 13 0.96 21.69 -15.24
N VAL A 14 1.46 21.85 -14.01
CA VAL A 14 2.67 21.17 -13.53
C VAL A 14 2.52 19.65 -13.54
N GLN A 15 1.36 19.13 -13.11
CA GLN A 15 1.05 17.70 -13.18
C GLN A 15 1.06 17.20 -14.64
N SER A 16 0.43 17.93 -15.55
CA SER A 16 0.40 17.60 -16.98
C SER A 16 1.81 17.56 -17.58
N ASP A 17 2.66 18.53 -17.25
CA ASP A 17 4.02 18.58 -17.79
C ASP A 17 4.90 17.47 -17.22
N LEU A 18 4.76 17.14 -15.93
CA LEU A 18 5.40 15.96 -15.35
C LEU A 18 5.01 14.68 -16.11
N GLU A 19 3.71 14.47 -16.33
CA GLU A 19 3.21 13.28 -17.04
C GLU A 19 3.76 13.17 -18.47
N LYS A 20 3.79 14.28 -19.23
CA LYS A 20 4.35 14.30 -20.58
C LYS A 20 5.82 13.93 -20.60
N VAL A 21 6.61 14.54 -19.71
CA VAL A 21 8.05 14.27 -19.61
C VAL A 21 8.27 12.79 -19.24
N THR A 22 7.55 12.29 -18.24
CA THR A 22 7.74 10.89 -17.80
C THR A 22 7.31 9.89 -18.86
N LEU A 23 6.24 10.14 -19.62
CA LEU A 23 5.84 9.28 -20.74
C LEU A 23 6.90 9.26 -21.85
N SER A 24 7.45 10.43 -22.21
CA SER A 24 8.54 10.53 -23.19
C SER A 24 9.80 9.76 -22.75
N LEU A 25 10.14 9.82 -21.45
CA LEU A 25 11.21 9.03 -20.86
C LEU A 25 10.92 7.53 -20.91
N CYS A 26 9.68 7.11 -20.59
CA CYS A 26 9.27 5.71 -20.65
C CYS A 26 9.33 5.15 -22.06
N GLU A 27 8.90 5.92 -23.06
CA GLU A 27 8.99 5.54 -24.47
C GLU A 27 10.46 5.35 -24.90
N SER A 28 11.31 6.32 -24.58
CA SER A 28 12.75 6.26 -24.86
C SER A 28 13.40 5.03 -24.21
N LEU A 29 13.05 4.75 -22.94
CA LEU A 29 13.54 3.59 -22.20
C LEU A 29 13.08 2.27 -22.83
N ARG A 30 11.80 2.18 -23.23
CA ARG A 30 11.24 0.99 -23.88
C ARG A 30 11.92 0.70 -25.20
N ILE A 31 12.17 1.72 -26.03
CA ILE A 31 12.90 1.59 -27.30
C ILE A 31 14.34 1.13 -27.03
N ALA A 32 15.03 1.73 -26.06
CA ALA A 32 16.43 1.43 -25.78
C ALA A 32 16.65 0.03 -25.19
N THR A 33 15.70 -0.48 -24.40
CA THR A 33 15.85 -1.75 -23.67
C THR A 33 15.10 -2.92 -24.31
N ASN A 34 14.09 -2.65 -25.14
CA ASN A 34 13.12 -3.62 -25.65
C ASN A 34 12.46 -4.44 -24.52
N ALA A 35 12.38 -3.88 -23.30
CA ALA A 35 11.82 -4.56 -22.14
C ALA A 35 10.29 -4.49 -22.14
N ASP A 36 9.65 -5.57 -21.69
CA ASP A 36 8.20 -5.66 -21.54
C ASP A 36 7.69 -5.10 -20.21
N ASN A 37 8.55 -4.99 -19.19
CA ASN A 37 8.16 -4.66 -17.82
C ASN A 37 8.92 -3.42 -17.33
N LEU A 38 8.22 -2.55 -16.61
CA LEU A 38 8.77 -1.35 -16.00
C LEU A 38 8.64 -1.42 -14.47
N ALA A 39 9.72 -1.11 -13.77
CA ALA A 39 9.70 -0.86 -12.33
C ALA A 39 10.02 0.62 -12.08
N LEU A 40 9.20 1.30 -11.28
CA LEU A 40 9.36 2.70 -10.92
C LEU A 40 9.75 2.83 -9.45
N ALA A 41 10.77 3.64 -9.18
CA ALA A 41 11.21 4.03 -7.85
C ALA A 41 11.65 5.50 -7.84
N GLY A 42 11.93 6.04 -6.67
CA GLY A 42 12.14 7.46 -6.40
C GLY A 42 10.85 8.15 -5.92
N GLY A 43 11.00 9.27 -5.21
CA GLY A 43 9.85 9.98 -4.61
C GLY A 43 8.78 10.42 -5.62
N VAL A 44 9.15 10.67 -6.87
CA VAL A 44 8.19 11.00 -7.95
C VAL A 44 7.23 9.83 -8.24
N ALA A 45 7.66 8.59 -8.03
CA ALA A 45 6.82 7.40 -8.22
C ALA A 45 5.74 7.24 -7.14
N LEU A 46 5.65 8.13 -6.15
CA LEU A 46 4.48 8.24 -5.26
C LEU A 46 3.26 8.89 -5.96
N ASN A 47 3.45 9.48 -7.13
CA ASN A 47 2.40 10.10 -7.92
C ASN A 47 1.55 9.03 -8.63
N SER A 48 0.48 8.58 -7.97
CA SER A 48 -0.36 7.49 -8.49
C SER A 48 -1.09 7.83 -9.79
N VAL A 49 -1.41 9.11 -10.02
CA VAL A 49 -2.05 9.58 -11.27
C VAL A 49 -1.07 9.47 -12.44
N MET A 50 0.17 9.91 -12.25
CA MET A 50 1.23 9.72 -13.24
C MET A 50 1.46 8.23 -13.51
N ASN A 51 1.55 7.40 -12.47
CA ASN A 51 1.77 5.97 -12.63
C ASN A 51 0.62 5.28 -13.38
N GLY A 52 -0.63 5.69 -13.15
CA GLY A 52 -1.79 5.23 -13.92
C GLY A 52 -1.67 5.54 -15.41
N LYS A 53 -1.27 6.78 -15.75
CA LYS A 53 -1.01 7.15 -17.16
C LYS A 53 0.14 6.36 -17.77
N ILE A 54 1.23 6.14 -17.03
CA ILE A 54 2.34 5.29 -17.49
C ILE A 54 1.83 3.87 -17.78
N ARG A 55 1.05 3.26 -16.87
CA ARG A 55 0.45 1.94 -17.07
C ARG A 55 -0.36 1.86 -18.37
N GLN A 56 -1.17 2.88 -18.64
CA GLN A 56 -2.05 2.88 -19.81
C GLN A 56 -1.33 3.21 -21.13
N GLN A 57 -0.33 4.09 -21.11
CA GLN A 57 0.15 4.77 -22.34
C GLN A 57 1.62 4.52 -22.67
N SER A 58 2.44 4.02 -21.74
CA SER A 58 3.89 3.82 -21.98
C SER A 58 4.22 2.69 -22.96
N GLY A 59 3.30 1.74 -23.15
CA GLY A 59 3.49 0.54 -23.94
C GLY A 59 4.22 -0.60 -23.21
N PHE A 60 4.57 -0.44 -21.93
CA PHE A 60 5.01 -1.57 -21.10
C PHE A 60 3.82 -2.48 -20.76
N LYS A 61 4.02 -3.80 -20.80
CA LYS A 61 2.99 -4.79 -20.48
C LYS A 61 2.68 -4.83 -18.98
N LYS A 62 3.71 -4.66 -18.15
CA LYS A 62 3.58 -4.63 -16.68
C LYS A 62 4.30 -3.45 -16.09
N VAL A 63 3.65 -2.79 -15.14
CA VAL A 63 4.22 -1.67 -14.38
C VAL A 63 4.17 -2.01 -12.91
N PHE A 64 5.31 -1.93 -12.25
CA PHE A 64 5.46 -2.20 -10.82
C PHE A 64 5.97 -0.96 -10.09
N VAL A 65 5.32 -0.63 -8.97
CA VAL A 65 5.77 0.40 -8.02
C VAL A 65 5.79 -0.26 -6.64
N PRO A 66 6.90 -0.26 -5.90
CA PRO A 66 6.94 -0.81 -4.55
C PRO A 66 6.10 0.05 -3.58
N SER A 67 5.79 -0.48 -2.39
CA SER A 67 5.01 0.24 -1.36
C SER A 67 5.73 1.48 -0.81
N ALA A 68 7.06 1.45 -0.86
CA ALA A 68 7.98 2.47 -0.40
C ALA A 68 8.96 2.85 -1.54
N PRO A 69 8.50 3.55 -2.59
CA PRO A 69 9.35 3.88 -3.73
C PRO A 69 10.29 5.07 -3.44
N GLY A 70 10.00 5.90 -2.44
CA GLY A 70 10.83 7.05 -2.10
C GLY A 70 12.08 6.69 -1.29
N ASP A 71 12.67 7.71 -0.66
CA ASP A 71 13.88 7.57 0.13
C ASP A 71 13.70 6.59 1.30
N GLU A 72 12.46 6.46 1.81
CA GLU A 72 12.12 5.50 2.84
C GLU A 72 12.46 4.05 2.43
N GLY A 73 12.39 3.72 1.14
CA GLY A 73 12.70 2.41 0.60
C GLY A 73 14.19 2.12 0.36
N ILE A 74 15.09 3.12 0.46
CA ILE A 74 16.51 2.96 0.10
C ILE A 74 17.20 1.92 0.99
N ALA A 75 16.94 1.93 2.31
CA ALA A 75 17.55 0.97 3.23
C ALA A 75 17.21 -0.48 2.85
N LEU A 76 15.96 -0.71 2.46
CA LEU A 76 15.51 -2.00 1.95
C LEU A 76 16.20 -2.34 0.62
N GLY A 77 16.25 -1.39 -0.32
CA GLY A 77 16.94 -1.56 -1.61
C GLY A 77 18.41 -1.96 -1.44
N CYS A 78 19.13 -1.31 -0.52
CA CYS A 78 20.51 -1.63 -0.19
C CYS A 78 20.66 -3.05 0.39
N ALA A 79 19.75 -3.46 1.29
CA ALA A 79 19.75 -4.79 1.87
C ALA A 79 19.49 -5.87 0.80
N LEU A 80 18.50 -5.65 -0.07
CA LEU A 80 18.18 -6.55 -1.18
C LEU A 80 19.33 -6.65 -2.19
N TYR A 81 19.98 -5.53 -2.51
CA TYR A 81 21.15 -5.50 -3.37
C TYR A 81 22.30 -6.31 -2.76
N GLY A 82 22.60 -6.11 -1.46
CA GLY A 82 23.61 -6.87 -0.75
C GLY A 82 23.32 -8.38 -0.73
N LEU A 83 22.06 -8.76 -0.46
CA LEU A 83 21.61 -10.14 -0.51
C LEU A 83 21.78 -10.76 -1.90
N GLN A 84 21.40 -10.04 -2.95
CA GLN A 84 21.54 -10.49 -4.34
C GLN A 84 23.01 -10.71 -4.70
N ARG A 85 23.90 -9.76 -4.35
CA ARG A 85 25.35 -9.90 -4.56
C ARG A 85 25.94 -11.08 -3.80
N TRP A 86 25.47 -11.32 -2.57
CA TRP A 86 25.89 -12.47 -1.79
C TRP A 86 25.45 -13.78 -2.46
N ARG A 87 24.20 -13.87 -2.94
CA ARG A 87 23.68 -15.06 -3.64
C ARG A 87 24.45 -15.37 -4.92
N GLU A 88 24.74 -14.35 -5.73
CA GLU A 88 25.56 -14.46 -6.95
C GLU A 88 26.94 -15.07 -6.64
N LYS A 89 27.59 -14.61 -5.58
CA LYS A 89 28.91 -15.13 -5.16
C LYS A 89 28.87 -16.59 -4.69
N HIS A 90 27.74 -17.06 -4.19
CA HIS A 90 27.59 -18.41 -3.64
C HIS A 90 26.81 -19.35 -4.56
N ASN A 91 26.65 -19.01 -5.86
CA ASN A 91 25.91 -19.80 -6.85
C ASN A 91 24.48 -20.17 -6.40
N GLN A 92 23.85 -19.33 -5.57
CA GLN A 92 22.47 -19.54 -5.17
C GLN A 92 21.55 -18.93 -6.22
N SER A 93 20.94 -19.79 -7.05
CA SER A 93 20.12 -19.38 -8.20
C SER A 93 18.67 -19.02 -7.84
N ALA A 94 18.31 -19.00 -6.55
CA ALA A 94 16.94 -18.70 -6.15
C ALA A 94 16.60 -17.24 -6.50
N LYS A 95 15.78 -17.06 -7.55
CA LYS A 95 15.17 -15.78 -7.89
C LYS A 95 14.45 -15.28 -6.64
N LEU A 96 14.64 -14.00 -6.29
CA LEU A 96 13.72 -13.36 -5.37
C LEU A 96 12.32 -13.53 -5.94
N SER A 97 11.49 -14.30 -5.24
CA SER A 97 10.06 -14.34 -5.49
C SER A 97 9.52 -12.93 -5.25
N THR A 98 9.14 -12.25 -6.32
CA THR A 98 8.37 -11.01 -6.26
C THR A 98 6.87 -11.30 -6.18
N HIS A 99 6.45 -12.53 -5.87
CA HIS A 99 5.05 -12.75 -5.53
C HIS A 99 4.73 -11.80 -4.39
N LEU A 100 3.72 -10.95 -4.57
CA LEU A 100 3.34 -9.93 -3.59
C LEU A 100 2.37 -10.63 -2.65
N HIS A 101 2.80 -10.96 -1.42
CA HIS A 101 1.83 -11.38 -0.41
C HIS A 101 1.12 -10.13 0.09
N THR A 102 -0.13 -9.99 -0.35
CA THR A 102 -1.10 -8.99 0.13
C THR A 102 -1.62 -9.33 1.53
N ALA A 103 -1.45 -10.58 1.97
CA ALA A 103 -1.82 -11.05 3.30
C ALA A 103 -0.74 -10.69 4.34
N GLN A 104 -1.17 -10.36 5.56
CA GLN A 104 -0.28 -10.32 6.71
C GLN A 104 0.24 -11.73 7.02
N PRO A 105 1.52 -11.90 7.42
CA PRO A 105 1.98 -13.17 7.97
C PRO A 105 1.13 -13.54 9.18
N THR A 106 0.45 -14.68 9.15
CA THR A 106 -0.31 -15.18 10.31
C THR A 106 0.65 -15.47 11.45
N ALA A 107 0.27 -15.14 12.69
CA ALA A 107 1.09 -15.28 13.90
C ALA A 107 1.53 -16.73 14.25
N SER A 108 1.20 -17.73 13.42
CA SER A 108 1.39 -19.16 13.72
C SER A 108 2.70 -19.78 13.22
N THR A 109 3.63 -19.03 12.63
CA THR A 109 4.96 -19.58 12.31
C THR A 109 5.83 -19.58 13.57
N THR A 110 5.84 -20.72 14.25
CA THR A 110 6.77 -21.04 15.34
C THR A 110 8.22 -20.73 14.89
N PRO A 111 9.06 -20.06 15.69
CA PRO A 111 10.46 -19.90 15.34
C PRO A 111 11.10 -21.28 15.31
N ALA A 112 11.58 -21.72 14.14
CA ALA A 112 12.36 -22.94 14.03
C ALA A 112 13.61 -22.83 14.91
N THR A 113 13.82 -23.85 15.74
CA THR A 113 14.94 -23.99 16.69
C THR A 113 16.30 -23.79 15.99
N PRO A 114 17.29 -23.11 16.60
CA PRO A 114 18.57 -22.89 15.95
C PRO A 114 19.46 -24.13 16.14
N ALA A 115 19.57 -24.97 15.11
CA ALA A 115 20.52 -26.08 15.07
C ALA A 115 21.55 -25.88 13.94
N SER A 116 22.80 -25.62 14.36
CA SER A 116 24.08 -25.91 13.69
C SER A 116 24.10 -26.01 12.16
N ALA A 117 24.09 -24.85 11.51
CA ALA A 117 24.77 -24.49 10.27
C ALA A 117 24.34 -23.03 10.03
N ILE A 118 25.17 -22.17 9.44
CA ILE A 118 24.68 -20.87 8.97
C ILE A 118 23.84 -21.13 7.71
N ALA A 119 22.69 -21.77 7.88
CA ALA A 119 21.62 -21.81 6.90
C ALA A 119 20.95 -20.44 6.99
N MET A 120 21.25 -19.58 6.02
CA MET A 120 20.65 -18.25 5.93
C MET A 120 19.12 -18.38 6.02
N PRO A 121 18.46 -17.78 7.03
CA PRO A 121 17.06 -18.02 7.35
C PRO A 121 16.08 -17.36 6.37
N PHE A 122 16.56 -16.70 5.31
CA PHE A 122 15.72 -16.07 4.29
C PHE A 122 15.19 -17.11 3.28
N VAL A 123 14.39 -18.04 3.81
CA VAL A 123 13.50 -18.89 3.03
C VAL A 123 12.36 -18.00 2.50
N HIS A 124 12.41 -17.72 1.21
CA HIS A 124 11.27 -17.67 0.28
C HIS A 124 9.97 -16.91 0.64
N GLU A 125 9.96 -15.95 1.55
CA GLU A 125 8.79 -15.07 1.68
C GLU A 125 8.86 -13.92 0.67
N SER A 126 7.90 -13.93 -0.24
CA SER A 126 7.32 -12.74 -0.87
C SER A 126 7.43 -11.50 0.01
N PHE A 127 8.06 -10.44 -0.48
CA PHE A 127 8.21 -9.21 0.28
C PHE A 127 6.82 -8.59 0.55
N SER A 128 6.40 -8.63 1.81
CA SER A 128 5.16 -8.02 2.28
C SER A 128 5.36 -6.55 2.63
N ALA A 129 4.37 -5.70 2.39
CA ALA A 129 4.41 -4.32 2.87
C ALA A 129 4.29 -4.24 4.40
N TYR A 130 3.85 -5.29 5.10
CA TYR A 130 3.58 -5.25 6.55
C TYR A 130 4.81 -5.58 7.39
N GLN A 131 5.84 -4.73 7.31
CA GLN A 131 7.14 -4.97 7.97
C GLN A 131 7.24 -4.35 9.38
N GLY A 132 6.29 -3.49 9.77
CA GLY A 132 6.32 -2.79 11.05
C GLY A 132 6.18 -3.69 12.28
N ARG A 133 6.35 -3.13 13.48
CA ARG A 133 6.28 -3.89 14.73
C ARG A 133 4.92 -4.57 14.88
N HIS A 134 4.94 -5.86 15.24
CA HIS A 134 3.76 -6.56 15.75
C HIS A 134 3.49 -6.05 17.17
N GLN A 135 2.25 -5.69 17.47
CA GLN A 135 1.86 -5.19 18.78
C GLN A 135 1.22 -6.29 19.61
N PRO A 136 1.88 -6.76 20.69
CA PRO A 136 1.34 -7.80 21.56
C PRO A 136 0.04 -7.34 22.24
N ALA A 137 -0.86 -8.27 22.51
CA ALA A 137 -2.14 -8.00 23.18
C ALA A 137 -1.96 -7.23 24.50
N VAL A 138 -0.95 -7.59 25.30
CA VAL A 138 -0.65 -6.91 26.57
C VAL A 138 -0.34 -5.41 26.41
N GLU A 139 0.31 -5.00 25.32
CA GLU A 139 0.57 -3.58 25.07
C GLU A 139 -0.71 -2.85 24.65
N ILE A 140 -1.62 -3.54 23.96
CA ILE A 140 -2.96 -3.01 23.63
C ILE A 140 -3.76 -2.83 24.91
N ASP A 141 -3.78 -3.82 25.79
CA ASP A 141 -4.49 -3.76 27.07
C ASP A 141 -3.99 -2.61 27.95
N ILE A 142 -2.67 -2.43 28.04
CA ILE A 142 -2.06 -1.29 28.77
C ILE A 142 -2.51 0.04 28.14
N ALA A 143 -2.48 0.17 26.81
CA ALA A 143 -2.90 1.39 26.15
C ALA A 143 -4.40 1.70 26.33
N LEU A 144 -5.25 0.66 26.39
CA LEU A 144 -6.67 0.80 26.67
C LEU A 144 -6.91 1.28 28.11
N LEU A 145 -6.18 0.73 29.09
CA LEU A 145 -6.23 1.18 30.48
C LEU A 145 -5.76 2.62 30.64
N ASP A 146 -4.68 3.01 29.94
CA ASP A 146 -4.17 4.38 29.96
C ASP A 146 -5.15 5.39 29.34
N ALA A 147 -6.01 4.94 28.41
CA ALA A 147 -7.02 5.77 27.76
C ALA A 147 -8.33 5.87 28.56
N ASP A 148 -8.53 5.07 29.59
CA ASP A 148 -9.68 5.18 30.50
C ASP A 148 -9.61 6.50 31.32
N PRO A 149 -10.71 7.23 31.54
CA PRO A 149 -12.09 6.97 31.08
C PRO A 149 -12.46 7.74 29.81
N TRP A 150 -11.49 8.10 28.97
CA TRP A 150 -11.73 8.97 27.81
C TRP A 150 -12.39 8.23 26.64
N ILE A 151 -12.39 6.89 26.68
CA ILE A 151 -13.01 6.02 25.70
C ILE A 151 -13.89 4.97 26.38
N ASP A 152 -14.99 4.60 25.72
CA ASP A 152 -15.74 3.40 26.07
C ASP A 152 -15.05 2.19 25.45
N ILE A 153 -14.86 1.14 26.25
CA ILE A 153 -14.16 -0.09 25.83
C ILE A 153 -15.15 -1.25 25.80
N GLU A 154 -15.31 -1.86 24.63
CA GLU A 154 -16.09 -3.08 24.42
C GLU A 154 -15.19 -4.20 23.90
N THR A 155 -15.38 -5.41 24.42
CA THR A 155 -14.66 -6.60 23.96
C THR A 155 -15.62 -7.57 23.26
N PHE A 156 -15.14 -8.20 22.19
CA PHE A 156 -15.92 -9.14 21.39
C PHE A 156 -15.48 -10.57 21.67
N ALA A 157 -16.43 -11.51 21.66
CA ALA A 157 -16.18 -12.91 21.94
C ALA A 157 -15.37 -13.64 20.85
N SER A 158 -15.37 -13.11 19.62
CA SER A 158 -14.61 -13.65 18.49
C SER A 158 -14.29 -12.57 17.46
N GLU A 159 -13.34 -12.87 16.57
CA GLU A 159 -12.98 -12.00 15.44
C GLU A 159 -14.17 -11.81 14.49
N GLU A 160 -14.97 -12.84 14.25
CA GLU A 160 -16.16 -12.74 13.39
C GLU A 160 -17.19 -11.77 13.97
N ALA A 161 -17.37 -11.75 15.30
CA ALA A 161 -18.27 -10.81 15.96
C ALA A 161 -17.75 -9.36 15.84
N LEU A 162 -16.45 -9.13 16.03
CA LEU A 162 -15.81 -7.83 15.82
C LEU A 162 -15.95 -7.36 14.37
N LEU A 163 -15.69 -8.24 13.40
CA LEU A 163 -15.82 -7.93 11.98
C LEU A 163 -17.28 -7.62 11.61
N ALA A 164 -18.25 -8.38 12.13
CA ALA A 164 -19.66 -8.12 11.90
C ALA A 164 -20.09 -6.74 12.44
N ASP A 165 -19.64 -6.36 13.63
CA ASP A 165 -19.91 -5.02 14.18
C ASP A 165 -19.24 -3.91 13.36
N ALA A 166 -17.97 -4.09 12.99
CA ALA A 166 -17.26 -3.12 12.16
C ALA A 166 -17.93 -2.92 10.79
N VAL A 167 -18.35 -4.01 10.14
CA VAL A 167 -19.11 -3.98 8.88
C VAL A 167 -20.45 -3.28 9.07
N HIS A 168 -21.19 -3.59 10.13
CA HIS A 168 -22.45 -2.94 10.44
C HIS A 168 -22.27 -1.44 10.67
N SER A 169 -21.26 -1.05 11.45
CA SER A 169 -20.88 0.34 11.72
C SER A 169 -20.54 1.09 10.43
N ILE A 170 -19.72 0.51 9.55
CA ILE A 170 -19.38 1.12 8.25
C ILE A 170 -20.64 1.26 7.38
N ALA A 171 -21.44 0.20 7.25
CA ALA A 171 -22.63 0.18 6.40
C ALA A 171 -23.74 1.14 6.88
N THR A 172 -23.79 1.43 8.18
CA THR A 172 -24.70 2.42 8.77
C THR A 172 -24.14 3.85 8.74
N GLY A 173 -22.99 4.06 8.09
CA GLY A 173 -22.41 5.37 7.84
C GLY A 173 -21.48 5.88 8.94
N LYS A 174 -21.03 5.03 9.86
CA LYS A 174 -19.97 5.38 10.81
C LYS A 174 -18.59 5.30 10.13
N VAL A 175 -17.63 6.03 10.71
CA VAL A 175 -16.22 5.95 10.36
C VAL A 175 -15.53 5.07 11.39
N VAL A 176 -14.79 4.05 10.93
CA VAL A 176 -14.11 3.09 11.80
C VAL A 176 -12.61 3.26 11.68
N ALA A 177 -11.93 3.59 12.79
CA ALA A 177 -10.48 3.47 12.86
C ALA A 177 -10.12 1.99 13.06
N TRP A 178 -9.22 1.47 12.23
CA TRP A 178 -8.89 0.06 12.16
C TRP A 178 -7.40 -0.15 12.41
N PHE A 179 -7.09 -0.92 13.46
CA PHE A 179 -5.75 -1.22 13.92
C PHE A 179 -5.59 -2.74 14.04
N GLN A 180 -4.74 -3.34 13.21
CA GLN A 180 -4.48 -4.78 13.27
C GLN A 180 -3.06 -5.14 12.83
N GLY A 181 -2.51 -6.22 13.40
CA GLY A 181 -1.23 -6.80 13.01
C GLY A 181 -0.07 -5.81 12.86
N ARG A 182 0.84 -6.10 11.93
CA ARG A 182 2.04 -5.30 11.66
C ARG A 182 1.67 -4.08 10.80
N SER A 183 2.27 -2.93 11.08
CA SER A 183 2.03 -1.74 10.26
C SER A 183 2.65 -1.87 8.87
N GLU A 184 2.02 -1.21 7.90
CA GLU A 184 2.49 -1.03 6.54
C GLU A 184 3.82 -0.27 6.51
N PHE A 185 4.63 -0.57 5.50
CA PHE A 185 5.85 0.13 5.15
C PHE A 185 5.60 0.96 3.88
N GLY A 186 5.71 2.28 4.02
CA GLY A 186 5.38 3.24 2.97
C GLY A 186 4.42 4.31 3.48
N GLN A 187 3.94 5.17 2.59
CA GLN A 187 3.11 6.34 2.94
C GLN A 187 1.59 6.06 2.91
N ARG A 188 1.17 4.84 2.56
CA ARG A 188 -0.23 4.46 2.39
C ARG A 188 -0.65 3.50 3.49
N ALA A 189 -1.80 3.78 4.09
CA ALA A 189 -2.51 2.81 4.90
C ALA A 189 -3.20 1.80 3.97
N LEU A 190 -2.97 0.51 4.19
CA LEU A 190 -3.42 -0.60 3.35
C LEU A 190 -4.29 -1.61 4.10
N GLY A 191 -4.70 -1.27 5.33
CA GLY A 191 -5.65 -2.07 6.12
C GLY A 191 -5.14 -2.50 7.50
N ALA A 192 -3.90 -2.18 7.87
CA ALA A 192 -3.38 -2.42 9.21
C ALA A 192 -3.49 -1.17 10.10
N ARG A 193 -3.35 0.04 9.54
CA ARG A 193 -3.50 1.32 10.25
C ARG A 193 -4.39 2.28 9.45
N SER A 194 -5.67 1.94 9.35
CA SER A 194 -6.58 2.57 8.40
C SER A 194 -7.75 3.28 9.07
N ILE A 195 -8.32 4.26 8.36
CA ILE A 195 -9.64 4.80 8.66
C ILE A 195 -10.56 4.29 7.54
N LEU A 196 -11.56 3.51 7.89
CA LEU A 196 -12.49 2.83 7.01
C LEU A 196 -13.86 3.51 7.05
N ALA A 197 -14.52 3.55 5.89
CA ALA A 197 -15.83 4.14 5.71
C ALA A 197 -16.49 3.57 4.46
N ASP A 198 -17.82 3.69 4.36
CA ASP A 198 -18.57 3.17 3.21
C ASP A 198 -18.28 4.04 1.96
N PRO A 199 -17.65 3.47 0.91
CA PRO A 199 -17.31 4.23 -0.30
C PRO A 199 -18.55 4.67 -1.10
N ARG A 200 -19.73 4.09 -0.85
CA ARG A 200 -21.00 4.46 -1.51
C ARG A 200 -21.62 5.71 -0.90
N ASN A 201 -21.21 6.08 0.31
CA ASN A 201 -21.70 7.26 0.98
C ASN A 201 -20.87 8.50 0.60
N VAL A 202 -21.38 9.25 -0.38
CA VAL A 202 -20.73 10.45 -0.91
C VAL A 202 -20.47 11.55 0.11
N THR A 203 -21.22 11.57 1.23
CA THR A 203 -21.05 12.58 2.29
C THR A 203 -19.85 12.30 3.19
N LEU A 204 -19.45 11.03 3.34
CA LEU A 204 -18.37 10.64 4.25
C LEU A 204 -17.00 11.16 3.82
N ARG A 205 -16.78 11.38 2.52
CA ARG A 205 -15.54 12.01 2.05
C ARG A 205 -15.34 13.40 2.68
N GLY A 206 -16.39 14.21 2.70
CA GLY A 206 -16.37 15.54 3.31
C GLY A 206 -16.16 15.45 4.82
N LEU A 207 -16.95 14.61 5.49
CA LEU A 207 -16.85 14.40 6.94
C LEU A 207 -15.45 13.94 7.36
N ILE A 208 -14.85 12.97 6.66
CA ILE A 208 -13.51 12.47 6.98
C ILE A 208 -12.46 13.55 6.75
N ASN A 209 -12.54 14.28 5.65
CA ASN A 209 -11.57 15.35 5.38
C ASN A 209 -11.67 16.46 6.42
N GLU A 210 -12.86 16.94 6.74
CA GLU A 210 -13.07 18.09 7.61
C GLU A 210 -12.96 17.75 9.09
N LYS A 211 -13.64 16.69 9.54
CA LYS A 211 -13.83 16.40 10.98
C LYS A 211 -12.91 15.34 11.55
N VAL A 212 -12.33 14.48 10.72
CA VAL A 212 -11.46 13.38 11.19
C VAL A 212 -10.00 13.67 10.91
N LYS A 213 -9.70 14.14 9.69
CA LYS A 213 -8.33 14.40 9.24
C LYS A 213 -7.96 15.88 9.25
N GLU A 214 -8.92 16.76 9.53
CA GLU A 214 -8.74 18.21 9.60
C GLU A 214 -7.92 18.77 8.42
N ARG A 215 -8.29 18.34 7.21
CA ARG A 215 -7.59 18.64 5.96
C ARG A 215 -8.54 19.15 4.88
N GLU A 216 -7.97 19.53 3.76
CA GLU A 216 -8.68 20.23 2.70
C GLU A 216 -9.78 19.36 2.05
N TRP A 217 -10.94 19.97 1.78
CA TRP A 217 -12.15 19.31 1.28
C TRP A 217 -11.94 18.55 -0.05
N TYR A 218 -11.01 19.02 -0.88
CA TYR A 218 -10.72 18.45 -2.21
C TYR A 218 -9.77 17.24 -2.17
N ARG A 219 -9.22 16.87 -1.00
CA ARG A 219 -8.31 15.73 -0.90
C ARG A 219 -9.05 14.42 -1.17
N PRO A 220 -8.60 13.58 -2.12
CA PRO A 220 -9.27 12.33 -2.42
C PRO A 220 -9.09 11.30 -1.29
N LEU A 221 -9.93 10.27 -1.36
CA LEU A 221 -9.79 9.01 -0.66
C LEU A 221 -9.63 7.90 -1.70
N ALA A 222 -9.07 6.76 -1.31
CA ALA A 222 -8.89 5.61 -2.18
C ALA A 222 -9.72 4.43 -1.64
N PRO A 223 -10.36 3.64 -2.53
CA PRO A 223 -11.08 2.44 -2.13
C PRO A 223 -10.12 1.26 -1.93
N SER A 224 -10.57 0.29 -1.15
CA SER A 224 -10.02 -1.07 -1.11
C SER A 224 -11.11 -2.05 -1.53
N VAL A 225 -10.74 -3.08 -2.27
CA VAL A 225 -11.63 -4.17 -2.70
C VAL A 225 -10.88 -5.49 -2.59
N LEU A 226 -11.60 -6.61 -2.46
CA LEU A 226 -10.96 -7.92 -2.57
C LEU A 226 -10.46 -8.13 -4.01
N ASP A 227 -9.32 -8.81 -4.13
CA ASP A 227 -8.63 -9.03 -5.41
C ASP A 227 -9.54 -9.71 -6.44
N GLU A 228 -10.34 -10.69 -6.00
CA GLU A 228 -11.31 -11.42 -6.83
C GLU A 228 -12.41 -10.54 -7.45
N TYR A 229 -12.74 -9.40 -6.83
CA TYR A 229 -13.75 -8.46 -7.35
C TYR A 229 -13.13 -7.27 -8.12
N VAL A 230 -11.80 -7.20 -8.26
CA VAL A 230 -11.14 -6.07 -8.96
C VAL A 230 -11.68 -5.90 -10.38
N GLY A 231 -11.86 -6.99 -11.13
CA GLY A 231 -12.37 -6.94 -12.50
C GLY A 231 -13.82 -6.46 -12.64
N GLU A 232 -14.60 -6.52 -11.56
CA GLU A 232 -15.98 -6.02 -11.53
C GLU A 232 -16.03 -4.49 -11.34
N TRP A 233 -15.14 -3.95 -10.50
CA TRP A 233 -15.14 -2.54 -10.12
C TRP A 233 -14.19 -1.66 -10.94
N PHE A 234 -13.11 -2.24 -11.47
CA PHE A 234 -12.06 -1.50 -12.18
C PHE A 234 -11.94 -1.99 -13.62
N VAL A 235 -12.56 -1.26 -14.55
CA VAL A 235 -12.70 -1.64 -15.97
C VAL A 235 -11.35 -1.88 -16.66
N GLU A 236 -10.31 -1.13 -16.26
CA GLU A 236 -8.97 -1.24 -16.83
C GLU A 236 -8.16 -2.43 -16.28
N LEU A 237 -8.65 -3.10 -15.24
CA LEU A 237 -8.00 -4.23 -14.56
C LEU A 237 -8.67 -5.58 -14.86
N LYS A 238 -9.57 -5.63 -15.85
CA LYS A 238 -10.42 -6.79 -16.19
C LYS A 238 -9.69 -8.11 -16.49
N ASN A 239 -8.37 -8.09 -16.72
CA ASN A 239 -7.60 -9.29 -17.02
C ASN A 239 -6.77 -9.82 -15.83
N GLY A 240 -6.92 -9.26 -14.63
CA GLY A 240 -6.11 -9.65 -13.45
C GLY A 240 -4.62 -9.30 -13.57
N GLU A 241 -4.19 -8.81 -14.73
CA GLU A 241 -2.87 -8.24 -14.94
C GLU A 241 -2.83 -6.85 -14.31
N ASN A 242 -1.85 -6.61 -13.45
CA ASN A 242 -1.55 -5.32 -12.81
C ASN A 242 -2.46 -4.92 -11.62
N ALA A 243 -2.54 -5.80 -10.62
CA ALA A 243 -3.05 -5.42 -9.29
C ALA A 243 -2.34 -4.14 -8.76
N SER A 244 -3.08 -3.29 -8.03
CA SER A 244 -2.56 -2.10 -7.34
C SER A 244 -2.55 -2.32 -5.83
N PRO A 245 -1.74 -3.27 -5.31
CA PRO A 245 -1.79 -3.67 -3.89
C PRO A 245 -1.39 -2.56 -2.92
N TYR A 246 -0.80 -1.48 -3.43
CA TYR A 246 -0.23 -0.39 -2.63
C TYR A 246 -0.92 0.96 -2.86
N MET A 247 -2.05 0.98 -3.58
CA MET A 247 -2.73 2.22 -4.00
C MET A 247 -1.81 3.17 -4.79
N SER A 248 -0.81 2.62 -5.49
CA SER A 248 0.23 3.38 -6.21
C SER A 248 -0.13 3.61 -7.69
N LEU A 249 -1.21 3.01 -8.17
CA LEU A 249 -1.70 3.12 -9.55
C LEU A 249 -3.19 3.48 -9.53
N THR A 250 -3.59 4.52 -10.25
CA THR A 250 -4.99 4.80 -10.62
C THR A 250 -5.33 4.05 -11.89
#